data_AF-A0A9W6TDB4-F1
#
_entry.id   AF-A0A9W6TDB4-F1
#
_cell.length_a   1.000
_cell.length_b   1.000
_cell.length_c   1.000
_cell.angle_alpha   90.00
_cell.angle_beta   90.00
_cell.angle_gamma   90.00
#
_symmetry.space_group_name_H-M   'P 1'
#
loop_
_entity.id
_entity.type
_entity.pdbx_description
1 polymer ?
#
loop_
_entity_poly.entity_id
_entity_poly.type
_entity_poly.pdbx_seq_one_letter_code
_entity_poly.pdbx_strand_id
1 'polypeptide(L)'
;MAIYDESRFASLDAYAEALNAQLAGKSAREVAQWAFDTFGERMVLSSSFGIQSAVMLHLVRGVSRRVPVVWVDTGYLPPETYQFAAHLTKKLDLDVRVYQSPITPARMEALLGKLYELDTPEAHRQYGFMRKVEPMQRALKDLDAAVLLVGVRADQTQHRQHMKIVNAYEGRLKICPILHWTKQDVEQYMAANQLEYHPLKAQGYESVGDAHSSRPVTEADKGNDRVGRFNGKQQECGLHLDMHDMKLEDFTFDDPLALSERDQELQALTKRSKGITIFTKPTCKFCLAAKDVMREREWEFDEVSVPGEVSIQSLQQIVGQPVKTVPQIFLDGKYIGGYSEFVAHLGIPSRFA
;
A
#
# COMPACT_ATOMS: atom_id res chain seq x y z
N MET A 1 21.92 2.16 1.99
CA MET A 1 22.84 1.22 1.31
C MET A 1 22.45 1.14 -0.15
N ALA A 2 23.42 1.22 -1.07
CA ALA A 2 23.19 1.04 -2.50
C ALA A 2 22.59 -0.35 -2.78
N ILE A 3 21.64 -0.44 -3.71
CA ILE A 3 20.98 -1.70 -4.12
C ILE A 3 21.89 -2.56 -5.01
N TYR A 4 22.95 -1.93 -5.54
CA TYR A 4 23.99 -2.54 -6.34
C TYR A 4 25.36 -2.10 -5.81
N ASP A 5 26.40 -2.85 -6.17
CA ASP A 5 27.78 -2.50 -5.83
C ASP A 5 28.33 -1.50 -6.86
N GLU A 6 28.40 -0.23 -6.49
CA GLU A 6 28.91 0.87 -7.34
C GLU A 6 30.38 0.69 -7.74
N SER A 7 31.15 -0.15 -7.01
CA SER A 7 32.52 -0.48 -7.40
C SER A 7 32.61 -1.54 -8.50
N ARG A 8 31.55 -2.34 -8.68
CA ARG A 8 31.50 -3.47 -9.62
C ARG A 8 30.57 -3.22 -10.81
N PHE A 9 29.55 -2.39 -10.66
CA PHE A 9 28.55 -2.13 -11.68
C PHE A 9 28.37 -0.63 -11.88
N ALA A 10 28.40 -0.20 -13.14
CA ALA A 10 28.26 1.22 -13.51
C ALA A 10 26.84 1.77 -13.31
N SER A 11 25.83 0.90 -13.23
CA SER A 11 24.43 1.27 -13.03
C SER A 11 23.64 0.08 -12.48
N LEU A 12 22.41 0.38 -12.03
CA LEU A 12 21.46 -0.65 -11.64
C LEU A 12 21.06 -1.55 -12.82
N ASP A 13 20.97 -1.02 -14.03
CA ASP A 13 20.74 -1.81 -15.25
C ASP A 13 21.88 -2.79 -15.53
N ALA A 14 23.14 -2.34 -15.40
CA ALA A 14 24.30 -3.21 -15.56
C ALA A 14 24.31 -4.33 -14.51
N TYR A 15 23.90 -4.00 -13.28
CA TYR A 15 23.73 -5.01 -12.23
C TYR A 15 22.61 -6.00 -12.57
N ALA A 16 21.45 -5.51 -13.00
CA ALA A 16 20.33 -6.36 -13.43
C ALA A 16 20.72 -7.30 -14.58
N GLU A 17 21.54 -6.83 -15.54
CA GLU A 17 22.04 -7.67 -16.63
C GLU A 17 22.92 -8.81 -16.12
N ALA A 18 23.87 -8.51 -15.23
CA ALA A 18 24.71 -9.53 -14.62
C ALA A 18 23.90 -10.57 -13.82
N LEU A 19 22.85 -10.11 -13.12
CA LEU A 19 21.93 -10.99 -12.41
C LEU A 19 21.11 -11.86 -13.36
N ASN A 20 20.68 -11.35 -14.51
CA ASN A 20 20.01 -12.18 -15.52
C ASN A 20 20.93 -13.29 -16.04
N ALA A 21 22.22 -13.01 -16.26
CA ALA A 21 23.19 -14.04 -16.63
C ALA A 21 23.38 -15.09 -15.52
N GLN A 22 23.44 -14.66 -14.25
CA GLN A 22 23.57 -15.55 -13.09
C GLN A 22 22.33 -16.42 -12.85
N LEU A 23 21.14 -15.88 -13.11
CA LEU A 23 19.86 -16.56 -12.85
C LEU A 23 19.33 -17.30 -14.08
N ALA A 24 20.05 -17.29 -15.20
CA ALA A 24 19.68 -18.00 -16.40
C ALA A 24 19.46 -19.50 -16.12
N GLY A 25 18.33 -20.04 -16.59
CA GLY A 25 17.96 -21.44 -16.41
C GLY A 25 17.46 -21.84 -15.02
N LYS A 26 17.42 -20.92 -14.05
CA LYS A 26 16.83 -21.19 -12.72
C LYS A 26 15.31 -21.24 -12.80
N SER A 27 14.72 -22.11 -11.97
CA SER A 27 13.27 -22.15 -11.76
C SER A 27 12.76 -20.89 -11.05
N ALA A 28 11.46 -20.62 -11.17
CA ALA A 28 10.81 -19.50 -10.49
C ALA A 28 11.02 -19.53 -8.96
N ARG A 29 11.04 -20.73 -8.36
CA ARG A 29 11.30 -20.90 -6.92
C ARG A 29 12.75 -20.56 -6.57
N GLU A 30 13.72 -21.00 -7.38
CA GLU A 30 15.13 -20.67 -7.15
C GLU A 30 15.41 -19.18 -7.32
N VAL A 31 14.76 -18.50 -8.28
CA VAL A 31 14.87 -17.04 -8.45
C VAL A 31 14.31 -16.31 -7.23
N ALA A 32 13.12 -16.69 -6.76
CA ALA A 32 12.53 -16.07 -5.58
C ALA A 32 13.33 -16.37 -4.30
N GLN A 33 13.86 -17.58 -4.15
CA GLN A 33 14.71 -17.96 -3.02
C GLN A 33 16.01 -17.15 -3.02
N TRP A 34 16.68 -17.05 -4.18
CA TRP A 34 17.88 -16.24 -4.32
C TRP A 34 17.64 -14.77 -3.95
N ALA A 35 16.52 -14.21 -4.38
CA ALA A 35 16.16 -12.82 -4.05
C ALA A 35 15.97 -12.64 -2.54
N PHE A 36 15.33 -13.60 -1.86
CA PHE A 36 15.18 -13.55 -0.41
C PHE A 36 16.51 -13.73 0.32
N ASP A 37 17.34 -14.68 -0.10
CA ASP A 37 18.65 -14.92 0.53
C ASP A 37 19.59 -13.71 0.39
N THR A 38 19.43 -12.94 -0.69
CA THR A 38 20.28 -11.77 -1.00
C THR A 38 19.78 -10.49 -0.31
N PHE A 39 18.45 -10.25 -0.30
CA PHE A 39 17.88 -8.97 0.13
C PHE A 39 17.05 -9.05 1.42
N GLY A 40 16.76 -10.27 1.89
CA GLY A 40 16.03 -10.52 3.14
C GLY A 40 14.69 -9.80 3.19
N GLU A 41 14.47 -9.06 4.27
CA GLU A 41 13.22 -8.34 4.55
C GLU A 41 12.99 -7.11 3.65
N ARG A 42 13.99 -6.70 2.84
CA ARG A 42 13.86 -5.64 1.82
C ARG A 42 13.30 -6.17 0.49
N MET A 43 12.92 -7.45 0.43
CA MET A 43 12.17 -8.02 -0.69
C MET A 43 10.67 -7.92 -0.41
N VAL A 44 9.91 -7.39 -1.37
CA VAL A 44 8.44 -7.30 -1.28
C VAL A 44 7.79 -7.96 -2.48
N LEU A 45 6.59 -8.52 -2.30
CA LEU A 45 5.76 -9.03 -3.41
C LEU A 45 4.60 -8.07 -3.65
N SER A 46 4.40 -7.61 -4.88
CA SER A 46 3.16 -6.93 -5.26
C SER A 46 2.13 -7.94 -5.76
N SER A 47 0.90 -7.86 -5.22
CA SER A 47 -0.25 -8.65 -5.69
C SER A 47 -1.48 -7.77 -5.86
N SER A 48 -2.16 -7.92 -6.99
CA SER A 48 -3.49 -7.33 -7.22
C SER A 48 -4.62 -8.26 -6.77
N PHE A 49 -4.30 -9.43 -6.22
CA PHE A 49 -5.25 -10.52 -5.95
C PHE A 49 -6.11 -10.90 -7.17
N GLY A 50 -5.54 -10.76 -8.39
CA GLY A 50 -6.23 -11.09 -9.64
C GLY A 50 -6.37 -12.59 -9.90
N ILE A 51 -6.86 -12.94 -11.10
CA ILE A 51 -7.28 -14.29 -11.50
C ILE A 51 -6.30 -15.42 -11.11
N GLN A 52 -5.00 -15.20 -11.33
CA GLN A 52 -3.93 -16.18 -11.10
C GLN A 52 -2.97 -15.77 -9.96
N SER A 53 -3.35 -14.80 -9.13
CA SER A 53 -2.48 -14.26 -8.07
C SER A 53 -2.02 -15.31 -7.05
N ALA A 54 -2.83 -16.36 -6.83
CA ALA A 54 -2.50 -17.46 -5.92
C ALA A 54 -1.14 -18.11 -6.23
N VAL A 55 -0.71 -18.14 -7.50
CA VAL A 55 0.59 -18.72 -7.90
C VAL A 55 1.75 -18.02 -7.20
N MET A 56 1.89 -16.70 -7.39
CA MET A 56 2.99 -15.95 -6.82
C MET A 56 2.90 -15.86 -5.31
N LEU A 57 1.69 -15.73 -4.77
CA LEU A 57 1.47 -15.72 -3.32
C LEU A 57 1.94 -17.03 -2.70
N HIS A 58 1.55 -18.17 -3.26
CA HIS A 58 2.00 -19.49 -2.79
C HIS A 58 3.50 -19.70 -3.00
N LEU A 59 4.04 -19.31 -4.16
CA LEU A 59 5.45 -19.48 -4.49
C LEU A 59 6.35 -18.73 -3.49
N VAL A 60 6.09 -17.44 -3.29
CA VAL A 60 6.87 -16.59 -2.37
C VAL A 60 6.65 -17.03 -0.92
N ARG A 61 5.43 -17.46 -0.58
CA ARG A 61 5.15 -17.98 0.75
C ARG A 61 5.92 -19.26 1.07
N GLY A 62 6.23 -20.06 0.05
CA GLY A 62 7.09 -21.22 0.13
C GLY A 62 8.58 -20.89 0.32
N VAL A 63 9.00 -19.65 0.06
CA VAL A 63 10.34 -19.12 0.33
C VAL A 63 10.42 -18.58 1.75
N SER A 64 9.50 -17.69 2.14
CA SER A 64 9.46 -17.13 3.49
C SER A 64 8.09 -16.57 3.84
N ARG A 65 7.70 -16.69 5.12
CA ARG A 65 6.47 -16.07 5.66
C ARG A 65 6.63 -14.57 5.90
N ARG A 66 7.87 -14.08 5.95
CA ARG A 66 8.19 -12.69 6.35
C ARG A 66 8.17 -11.70 5.18
N VAL A 67 7.99 -12.18 3.95
CA VAL A 67 7.97 -11.31 2.78
C VAL A 67 6.66 -10.52 2.78
N PRO A 68 6.72 -9.18 2.86
CA PRO A 68 5.52 -8.36 2.80
C PRO A 68 4.85 -8.49 1.43
N VAL A 69 3.53 -8.70 1.43
CA VAL A 69 2.71 -8.66 0.23
C VAL A 69 2.04 -7.30 0.15
N VAL A 70 2.55 -6.44 -0.73
CA VAL A 70 1.94 -5.14 -1.01
C VAL A 70 0.69 -5.35 -1.85
N TRP A 71 -0.43 -4.86 -1.35
CA TRP A 71 -1.69 -4.79 -2.08
C TRP A 71 -2.14 -3.34 -2.17
N VAL A 72 -2.22 -2.83 -3.39
CA VAL A 72 -2.81 -1.52 -3.65
C VAL A 72 -4.31 -1.69 -3.80
N ASP A 73 -5.03 -1.25 -2.78
CA ASP A 73 -6.48 -1.20 -2.79
C ASP A 73 -6.94 0.12 -3.41
N THR A 74 -7.46 0.01 -4.62
CA THR A 74 -7.95 1.16 -5.39
C THR A 74 -9.30 1.64 -4.91
N GLY A 75 -9.97 0.98 -3.96
CA GLY A 75 -11.35 1.30 -3.56
C GLY A 75 -12.41 1.01 -4.63
N TYR A 76 -12.02 0.54 -5.82
CA TYR A 76 -12.90 0.22 -6.94
C TYR A 76 -12.80 -1.25 -7.37
N LEU A 77 -12.12 -2.09 -6.59
CA LEU A 77 -12.02 -3.53 -6.86
C LEU A 77 -13.39 -4.22 -6.68
N PRO A 78 -13.68 -5.30 -7.42
CA PRO A 78 -14.88 -6.10 -7.21
C PRO A 78 -14.94 -6.69 -5.79
N PRO A 79 -16.14 -6.89 -5.21
CA PRO A 79 -16.29 -7.52 -3.89
C PRO A 79 -15.64 -8.90 -3.82
N GLU A 80 -15.67 -9.66 -4.92
CA GLU A 80 -15.02 -10.98 -5.04
C GLU A 80 -13.50 -10.88 -4.83
N THR A 81 -12.86 -9.78 -5.25
CA THR A 81 -11.43 -9.57 -5.07
C THR A 81 -11.07 -9.36 -3.60
N TYR A 82 -11.87 -8.59 -2.85
CA TYR A 82 -11.67 -8.44 -1.40
C TYR A 82 -11.87 -9.76 -0.66
N GLN A 83 -12.93 -10.51 -1.00
CA GLN A 83 -13.20 -11.82 -0.41
C GLN A 83 -12.08 -12.81 -0.70
N PHE A 84 -11.60 -12.85 -1.94
CA PHE A 84 -10.49 -13.70 -2.35
C PHE A 84 -9.17 -13.30 -1.67
N ALA A 85 -8.88 -12.00 -1.55
CA ALA A 85 -7.72 -11.50 -0.83
C ALA A 85 -7.75 -11.90 0.65
N ALA A 86 -8.88 -11.70 1.34
CA ALA A 86 -9.03 -12.10 2.73
C ALA A 86 -8.88 -13.62 2.93
N HIS A 87 -9.48 -14.41 2.03
CA HIS A 87 -9.37 -15.86 2.02
C HIS A 87 -7.92 -16.34 1.86
N LEU A 88 -7.22 -15.86 0.82
CA LEU A 88 -5.84 -16.24 0.57
C LEU A 88 -4.89 -15.76 1.66
N THR A 89 -5.11 -14.56 2.20
CA THR A 89 -4.33 -14.01 3.33
C THR A 89 -4.35 -14.96 4.51
N LYS A 90 -5.54 -15.44 4.88
CA LYS A 90 -5.70 -16.40 5.98
C LYS A 90 -5.18 -17.80 5.61
N LYS A 91 -5.52 -18.31 4.42
CA LYS A 91 -5.16 -19.66 3.97
C LYS A 91 -3.64 -19.84 3.84
N LEU A 92 -2.95 -18.83 3.32
CA LEU A 92 -1.52 -18.86 3.08
C LEU A 92 -0.70 -18.19 4.20
N ASP A 93 -1.34 -17.63 5.23
CA ASP A 93 -0.65 -16.95 6.35
C ASP A 93 0.31 -15.89 5.82
N LEU A 94 -0.26 -14.90 5.10
CA LEU A 94 0.46 -13.84 4.39
C LEU A 94 0.56 -12.56 5.23
N ASP A 95 1.72 -11.89 5.17
CA ASP A 95 1.89 -10.53 5.68
C ASP A 95 1.42 -9.49 4.64
N VAL A 96 0.10 -9.29 4.54
CA VAL A 96 -0.48 -8.35 3.58
C VAL A 96 -0.41 -6.91 4.11
N ARG A 97 0.24 -6.04 3.35
CA ARG A 97 0.32 -4.59 3.59
C ARG A 97 -0.58 -3.88 2.60
N VAL A 98 -1.72 -3.40 3.09
CA VAL A 98 -2.71 -2.68 2.28
C VAL A 98 -2.32 -1.22 2.17
N TYR A 99 -2.19 -0.72 0.95
CA TYR A 99 -1.97 0.68 0.65
C TYR A 99 -3.12 1.22 -0.18
N GLN A 100 -3.67 2.34 0.27
CA GLN A 100 -4.75 3.06 -0.40
C GLN A 100 -4.29 4.49 -0.70
N SER A 101 -4.96 5.12 -1.64
CA SER A 101 -4.86 6.57 -1.87
C SER A 101 -5.22 7.33 -0.58
N PRO A 102 -4.55 8.46 -0.26
CA PRO A 102 -4.89 9.28 0.90
C PRO A 102 -6.29 9.91 0.82
N ILE A 103 -6.86 10.01 -0.38
CA ILE A 103 -8.23 10.44 -0.63
C ILE A 103 -9.14 9.23 -0.88
N THR A 104 -10.33 9.22 -0.28
CA THR A 104 -11.32 8.14 -0.50
C THR A 104 -11.94 8.21 -1.89
N PRO A 105 -12.45 7.10 -2.46
CA PRO A 105 -13.23 7.11 -3.71
C PRO A 105 -14.31 8.18 -3.74
N ALA A 106 -15.14 8.24 -2.68
CA ALA A 106 -16.24 9.20 -2.59
C ALA A 106 -15.77 10.65 -2.60
N ARG A 107 -14.66 10.95 -1.91
CA ARG A 107 -14.11 12.32 -1.87
C ARG A 107 -13.43 12.68 -3.20
N MET A 108 -12.73 11.76 -3.84
CA MET A 108 -12.16 11.97 -5.18
C MET A 108 -13.29 12.26 -6.16
N GLU A 109 -14.37 11.48 -6.16
CA GLU A 109 -15.53 11.71 -7.02
C GLU A 109 -16.22 13.05 -6.74
N ALA A 110 -16.32 13.46 -5.47
CA ALA A 110 -16.91 14.75 -5.12
C ALA A 110 -16.09 15.95 -5.60
N LEU A 111 -14.75 15.83 -5.64
CA LEU A 111 -13.84 16.93 -5.99
C LEU A 111 -13.49 16.95 -7.49
N LEU A 112 -13.33 15.78 -8.10
CA LEU A 112 -12.79 15.61 -9.45
C LEU A 112 -13.76 14.91 -10.41
N GLY A 113 -14.91 14.46 -9.91
CA GLY A 113 -15.79 13.57 -10.65
C GLY A 113 -15.21 12.16 -10.79
N LYS A 114 -15.91 11.33 -11.57
CA LYS A 114 -15.48 9.97 -11.87
C LYS A 114 -14.46 10.00 -13.02
N LEU A 115 -13.20 10.26 -12.67
CA LEU A 115 -12.09 10.36 -13.63
C LEU A 115 -12.00 9.17 -14.60
N TYR A 116 -12.40 7.98 -14.17
CA TYR A 116 -12.40 6.77 -15.00
C TYR A 116 -13.54 6.70 -16.05
N GLU A 117 -14.57 7.55 -15.94
CA GLU A 117 -15.64 7.71 -16.94
C GLU A 117 -15.29 8.79 -17.99
N LEU A 118 -14.31 9.65 -17.71
CA LEU A 118 -13.88 10.71 -18.62
C LEU A 118 -12.97 10.14 -19.71
N ASP A 119 -13.35 10.28 -20.98
CA ASP A 119 -12.57 9.79 -22.11
C ASP A 119 -11.41 10.74 -22.49
N THR A 120 -10.60 11.12 -21.50
CA THR A 120 -9.40 11.94 -21.72
C THR A 120 -8.16 11.22 -21.18
N PRO A 121 -7.02 11.24 -21.91
CA PRO A 121 -5.78 10.66 -21.42
C PRO A 121 -5.34 11.21 -20.06
N GLU A 122 -5.61 12.50 -19.81
CA GLU A 122 -5.24 13.17 -18.57
C GLU A 122 -6.03 12.65 -17.37
N ALA A 123 -7.35 12.50 -17.49
CA ALA A 123 -8.17 11.94 -16.41
C ALA A 123 -7.77 10.49 -16.06
N HIS A 124 -7.48 9.67 -17.07
CA HIS A 124 -7.00 8.30 -16.86
C HIS A 124 -5.62 8.26 -16.21
N ARG A 125 -4.70 9.15 -16.61
CA ARG A 125 -3.39 9.29 -15.94
C ARG A 125 -3.56 9.72 -14.49
N GLN A 126 -4.39 10.73 -14.23
CA GLN A 126 -4.68 11.23 -12.89
C GLN A 126 -5.26 10.13 -11.99
N TYR A 127 -6.27 9.40 -12.47
CA TYR A 127 -6.84 8.25 -11.75
C TYR A 127 -5.80 7.16 -11.50
N GLY A 128 -5.03 6.78 -12.52
CA GLY A 128 -4.00 5.76 -12.44
C GLY A 128 -2.92 6.13 -11.41
N PHE A 129 -2.52 7.39 -11.39
CA PHE A 129 -1.56 7.89 -10.42
C PHE A 129 -2.12 7.85 -9.00
N MET A 130 -3.24 8.52 -8.75
CA MET A 130 -3.85 8.65 -7.42
C MET A 130 -4.25 7.32 -6.78
N ARG A 131 -4.79 6.38 -7.57
CA ARG A 131 -5.32 5.12 -7.05
C ARG A 131 -4.34 3.96 -7.13
N LYS A 132 -3.25 4.07 -7.90
CA LYS A 132 -2.34 2.93 -8.16
C LYS A 132 -0.87 3.30 -7.96
N VAL A 133 -0.35 4.27 -8.70
CA VAL A 133 1.08 4.59 -8.70
C VAL A 133 1.53 5.16 -7.34
N GLU A 134 0.87 6.22 -6.85
CA GLU A 134 1.23 6.83 -5.56
C GLU A 134 1.20 5.83 -4.41
N PRO A 135 0.11 5.03 -4.21
CA PRO A 135 0.09 4.06 -3.12
C PRO A 135 1.19 3.00 -3.25
N MET A 136 1.54 2.58 -4.48
CA MET A 136 2.64 1.64 -4.70
C MET A 136 3.99 2.26 -4.37
N GLN A 137 4.29 3.45 -4.89
CA GLN A 137 5.56 4.14 -4.64
C GLN A 137 5.75 4.41 -3.14
N ARG A 138 4.69 4.85 -2.44
CA ARG A 138 4.71 5.01 -0.99
C ARG A 138 4.94 3.68 -0.27
N ALA A 139 4.28 2.60 -0.70
CA ALA A 139 4.52 1.27 -0.13
C ALA A 139 5.98 0.81 -0.25
N LEU A 140 6.59 1.00 -1.42
CA LEU A 140 7.99 0.64 -1.65
C LEU A 140 8.95 1.47 -0.81
N LYS A 141 8.62 2.75 -0.57
CA LYS A 141 9.39 3.65 0.30
C LYS A 141 9.26 3.26 1.78
N ASP A 142 8.03 3.10 2.27
CA ASP A 142 7.72 2.79 3.67
C ASP A 142 8.32 1.43 4.10
N LEU A 143 8.45 0.49 3.16
CA LEU A 143 9.04 -0.83 3.39
C LEU A 143 10.55 -0.90 3.09
N ASP A 144 11.19 0.22 2.71
CA ASP A 144 12.58 0.26 2.23
C ASP A 144 12.92 -0.88 1.23
N ALA A 145 12.01 -1.09 0.27
CA ALA A 145 12.06 -2.23 -0.62
C ALA A 145 13.24 -2.14 -1.60
N ALA A 146 14.24 -3.01 -1.49
CA ALA A 146 15.31 -3.11 -2.47
C ALA A 146 14.87 -3.90 -3.72
N VAL A 147 13.95 -4.86 -3.52
CA VAL A 147 13.46 -5.77 -4.56
C VAL A 147 11.93 -5.82 -4.57
N LEU A 148 11.34 -5.63 -5.74
CA LEU A 148 9.93 -5.83 -6.02
C LEU A 148 9.72 -7.10 -6.85
N LEU A 149 9.10 -8.13 -6.26
CA LEU A 149 8.59 -9.28 -6.99
C LEU A 149 7.23 -8.96 -7.61
N VAL A 150 7.04 -9.37 -8.87
CA VAL A 150 5.76 -9.27 -9.58
C VAL A 150 5.39 -10.56 -10.31
N GLY A 151 4.10 -10.87 -10.36
CA GLY A 151 3.54 -12.02 -11.07
C GLY A 151 3.16 -11.72 -12.52
N VAL A 152 4.10 -11.22 -13.32
CA VAL A 152 3.89 -10.97 -14.75
C VAL A 152 4.48 -12.08 -15.60
N ARG A 153 3.86 -12.34 -16.76
CA ARG A 153 4.36 -13.27 -17.78
C ARG A 153 4.56 -12.57 -19.11
N ALA A 154 5.55 -13.01 -19.88
CA ALA A 154 5.89 -12.46 -21.19
C ALA A 154 4.78 -12.68 -22.24
N ASP A 155 3.98 -13.74 -22.08
CA ASP A 155 2.89 -14.11 -23.01
C ASP A 155 1.64 -13.21 -22.88
N GLN A 156 1.59 -12.32 -21.87
CA GLN A 156 0.38 -11.56 -21.56
C GLN A 156 0.18 -10.29 -22.40
N THR A 157 1.26 -9.63 -22.85
CA THR A 157 1.23 -8.44 -23.73
C THR A 157 2.53 -8.29 -24.52
N GLN A 158 2.51 -7.52 -25.61
CA GLN A 158 3.72 -7.18 -26.38
C GLN A 158 4.78 -6.44 -25.55
N HIS A 159 4.37 -5.57 -24.62
CA HIS A 159 5.32 -4.86 -23.75
C HIS A 159 6.09 -5.84 -22.86
N ARG A 160 5.39 -6.84 -22.29
CA ARG A 160 6.01 -7.84 -21.40
C ARG A 160 6.97 -8.80 -22.10
N GLN A 161 6.89 -8.96 -23.42
CA GLN A 161 7.80 -9.80 -24.19
C GLN A 161 9.26 -9.33 -24.14
N HIS A 162 9.48 -8.04 -23.90
CA HIS A 162 10.82 -7.44 -23.84
C HIS A 162 11.39 -7.41 -22.42
N MET A 163 10.61 -7.83 -21.41
CA MET A 163 11.08 -7.88 -20.03
C MET A 163 12.09 -9.01 -19.84
N LYS A 164 12.98 -8.84 -18.86
CA LYS A 164 13.88 -9.89 -18.36
C LYS A 164 13.43 -10.37 -16.99
N ILE A 165 14.02 -11.46 -16.48
CA ILE A 165 13.71 -11.95 -15.13
C ILE A 165 14.04 -10.87 -14.08
N VAL A 166 15.14 -10.14 -14.25
CA VAL A 166 15.55 -9.02 -13.41
C VAL A 166 15.59 -7.74 -14.25
N ASN A 167 14.97 -6.67 -13.78
CA ASN A 167 14.96 -5.37 -14.45
C ASN A 167 15.27 -4.28 -13.41
N ALA A 168 15.88 -3.16 -13.84
CA ALA A 168 15.88 -1.95 -13.03
C ALA A 168 14.48 -1.31 -13.05
N TYR A 169 14.04 -0.76 -11.93
CA TYR A 169 12.74 -0.12 -11.79
C TYR A 169 12.76 0.88 -10.63
N GLU A 170 12.59 2.18 -10.91
CA GLU A 170 12.53 3.24 -9.90
C GLU A 170 13.65 3.17 -8.84
N GLY A 171 14.89 2.94 -9.27
CA GLY A 171 16.05 2.81 -8.38
C GLY A 171 16.11 1.48 -7.60
N ARG A 172 15.27 0.49 -7.93
CA ARG A 172 15.16 -0.83 -7.29
C ARG A 172 15.24 -1.94 -8.33
N LEU A 173 15.39 -3.19 -7.88
CA LEU A 173 15.26 -4.34 -8.78
C LEU A 173 13.81 -4.81 -8.84
N LYS A 174 13.28 -4.97 -10.05
CA LYS A 174 12.00 -5.62 -10.32
C LYS A 174 12.25 -7.01 -10.86
N ILE A 175 11.86 -8.03 -10.11
CA ILE A 175 12.08 -9.43 -10.45
C ILE A 175 10.75 -10.08 -10.83
N CYS A 176 10.76 -10.85 -11.92
CA CYS A 176 9.61 -11.53 -12.51
C CYS A 176 9.86 -13.04 -12.53
N PRO A 177 9.70 -13.77 -11.40
CA PRO A 177 10.13 -15.17 -11.31
C PRO A 177 9.41 -16.12 -12.27
N ILE A 178 8.17 -15.80 -12.62
CA ILE A 178 7.32 -16.60 -13.52
C ILE A 178 7.25 -16.02 -14.93
N LEU A 179 8.19 -15.15 -15.32
CA LEU A 179 8.12 -14.41 -16.59
C LEU A 179 7.94 -15.31 -17.81
N HIS A 180 8.65 -16.45 -17.83
CA HIS A 180 8.64 -17.39 -18.95
C HIS A 180 7.67 -18.55 -18.75
N TRP A 181 6.82 -18.52 -17.71
CA TRP A 181 5.75 -19.50 -17.59
C TRP A 181 4.72 -19.28 -18.70
N THR A 182 4.21 -20.37 -19.24
CA THR A 182 3.05 -20.40 -20.11
C THR A 182 1.77 -20.48 -19.29
N LYS A 183 0.62 -20.29 -19.94
CA LYS A 183 -0.69 -20.58 -19.33
C LYS A 183 -0.78 -22.01 -18.79
N GLN A 184 -0.20 -22.99 -19.50
CA GLN A 184 -0.18 -24.39 -19.09
C GLN A 184 0.67 -24.59 -17.83
N ASP A 185 1.82 -23.93 -17.71
CA ASP A 185 2.65 -24.01 -16.49
C ASP A 185 1.92 -23.47 -15.27
N VAL A 186 1.18 -22.36 -15.45
CA VAL A 186 0.32 -21.80 -14.41
C VAL A 186 -0.77 -22.80 -14.01
N GLU A 187 -1.48 -23.38 -14.98
CA GLU A 187 -2.54 -24.37 -14.72
C GLU A 187 -2.01 -25.61 -13.99
N GLN A 188 -0.86 -26.13 -14.42
CA GLN A 188 -0.19 -27.26 -13.77
C GLN A 188 0.21 -26.93 -12.33
N TYR A 189 0.79 -25.75 -12.11
CA TYR A 189 1.17 -25.33 -10.75
C TYR A 189 -0.05 -25.15 -9.85
N MET A 190 -1.12 -24.52 -10.35
CA MET A 190 -2.37 -24.36 -9.62
C MET A 190 -2.95 -25.72 -9.22
N ALA A 191 -3.01 -26.67 -10.15
CA ALA A 191 -3.53 -28.01 -9.91
C ALA A 191 -2.66 -28.80 -8.92
N ALA A 192 -1.32 -28.81 -9.12
CA ALA A 192 -0.38 -29.54 -8.28
C ALA A 192 -0.38 -29.06 -6.82
N ASN A 193 -0.68 -27.77 -6.59
CA ASN A 193 -0.72 -27.17 -5.25
C ASN A 193 -2.15 -26.94 -4.73
N GLN A 194 -3.17 -27.45 -5.42
CA GLN A 194 -4.59 -27.33 -5.04
C GLN A 194 -4.99 -25.86 -4.76
N LEU A 195 -4.51 -24.96 -5.61
CA LEU A 195 -4.78 -23.53 -5.52
C LEU A 195 -6.10 -23.19 -6.20
N GLU A 196 -6.80 -22.23 -5.62
CA GLU A 196 -8.10 -21.77 -6.10
C GLU A 196 -7.91 -20.57 -7.04
N TYR A 197 -8.64 -20.56 -8.14
CA TYR A 197 -8.76 -19.37 -8.96
C TYR A 197 -9.61 -18.31 -8.26
N HIS A 198 -9.41 -17.06 -8.65
CA HIS A 198 -10.32 -15.97 -8.28
C HIS A 198 -11.76 -16.32 -8.72
N PRO A 199 -12.81 -16.03 -7.90
CA PRO A 199 -14.19 -16.41 -8.21
C PRO A 199 -14.69 -15.96 -9.58
N LEU A 200 -14.33 -14.74 -10.01
CA LEU A 200 -14.70 -14.21 -11.33
C LEU A 200 -14.14 -15.01 -12.52
N LYS A 201 -13.16 -15.91 -12.32
CA LYS A 201 -12.70 -16.82 -13.38
C LYS A 201 -13.85 -17.68 -13.91
N ALA A 202 -14.71 -18.18 -13.01
CA ALA A 202 -15.89 -18.97 -13.37
C ALA A 202 -16.94 -18.16 -14.15
N GLN A 203 -16.86 -16.83 -14.09
CA GLN A 203 -17.73 -15.91 -14.83
C GLN A 203 -17.09 -15.43 -16.15
N GLY A 204 -15.99 -16.06 -16.59
CA GLY A 204 -15.34 -15.74 -17.86
C GLY A 204 -14.30 -14.62 -17.79
N TYR A 205 -13.86 -14.20 -16.60
CA TYR A 205 -12.75 -13.24 -16.49
C TYR A 205 -11.38 -13.95 -16.60
N GLU A 206 -10.59 -13.58 -17.60
CA GLU A 206 -9.17 -13.99 -17.72
C GLU A 206 -8.23 -13.04 -16.96
N SER A 207 -8.67 -11.78 -16.75
CA SER A 207 -7.96 -10.75 -16.00
C SER A 207 -8.95 -9.86 -15.26
N VAL A 208 -8.59 -9.39 -14.06
CA VAL A 208 -9.43 -8.54 -13.22
C VAL A 208 -8.57 -7.45 -12.54
N GLY A 209 -9.15 -6.27 -12.41
CA GLY A 209 -8.73 -5.18 -11.53
C GLY A 209 -9.98 -4.37 -11.20
N ASP A 210 -9.93 -3.03 -11.28
CA ASP A 210 -11.12 -2.21 -10.97
C ASP A 210 -12.38 -2.64 -11.75
N ALA A 211 -13.53 -2.62 -11.06
CA ALA A 211 -14.81 -3.12 -11.57
C ALA A 211 -15.30 -2.33 -12.79
N HIS A 212 -15.07 -1.01 -12.82
CA HIS A 212 -15.45 -0.14 -13.93
C HIS A 212 -14.59 -0.33 -15.19
N SER A 213 -13.47 -1.04 -15.09
CA SER A 213 -12.51 -1.23 -16.18
C SER A 213 -12.16 -2.70 -16.41
N SER A 214 -13.04 -3.64 -16.04
CA SER A 214 -12.85 -5.08 -16.22
C SER A 214 -14.14 -5.71 -16.76
N ARG A 215 -14.03 -6.57 -17.77
CA ARG A 215 -15.14 -7.38 -18.29
C ARG A 215 -14.71 -8.84 -18.56
N PRO A 216 -15.65 -9.80 -18.62
CA PRO A 216 -15.39 -11.13 -19.14
C PRO A 216 -14.87 -11.09 -20.57
N VAL A 217 -14.09 -12.11 -20.95
CA VAL A 217 -13.72 -12.33 -22.35
C VAL A 217 -14.88 -12.97 -23.11
N THR A 218 -15.04 -12.60 -24.37
CA THR A 218 -16.01 -13.17 -25.31
C THR A 218 -15.33 -14.13 -26.28
N GLU A 219 -16.09 -14.85 -27.10
CA GLU A 219 -15.53 -15.72 -28.15
C GLU A 219 -14.62 -14.97 -29.13
N ALA A 220 -14.91 -13.70 -29.40
CA ALA A 220 -14.09 -12.84 -30.26
C ALA A 220 -12.75 -12.44 -29.62
N ASP A 221 -12.61 -12.60 -28.31
CA ASP A 221 -11.44 -12.21 -27.51
C ASP A 221 -10.44 -13.38 -27.31
N LYS A 222 -10.75 -14.58 -27.82
CA LYS A 222 -9.94 -15.79 -27.61
C LYS A 222 -8.49 -15.58 -28.06
N GLY A 223 -7.57 -15.93 -27.16
CA GLY A 223 -6.12 -15.75 -27.36
C GLY A 223 -5.54 -14.46 -26.78
N ASN A 224 -6.37 -13.57 -26.21
CA ASN A 224 -5.92 -12.36 -25.52
C ASN A 224 -6.50 -12.24 -24.11
N ASP A 225 -5.77 -12.78 -23.12
CA ASP A 225 -6.18 -12.84 -21.71
C ASP A 225 -6.40 -11.46 -21.06
N ARG A 226 -5.96 -10.35 -21.68
CA ARG A 226 -6.02 -9.00 -21.08
C ARG A 226 -6.97 -8.03 -21.79
N VAL A 227 -7.62 -8.44 -22.88
CA VAL A 227 -8.49 -7.55 -23.67
C VAL A 227 -9.73 -7.09 -22.91
N GLY A 228 -10.13 -7.82 -21.86
CA GLY A 228 -11.21 -7.43 -20.94
C GLY A 228 -10.85 -6.26 -20.02
N ARG A 229 -9.60 -5.77 -20.03
CA ARG A 229 -9.16 -4.62 -19.21
C ARG A 229 -9.37 -3.31 -19.97
N PHE A 230 -9.70 -2.25 -19.24
CA PHE A 230 -9.86 -0.89 -19.76
C PHE A 230 -10.78 -0.80 -21.00
N ASN A 231 -11.83 -1.64 -21.05
CA ASN A 231 -12.74 -1.75 -22.20
C ASN A 231 -12.02 -2.00 -23.54
N GLY A 232 -10.86 -2.67 -23.52
CA GLY A 232 -10.04 -2.96 -24.70
C GLY A 232 -9.09 -1.82 -25.13
N LYS A 233 -9.11 -0.66 -24.47
CA LYS A 233 -8.29 0.51 -24.85
C LYS A 233 -6.84 0.44 -24.39
N GLN A 234 -6.55 -0.25 -23.28
CA GLN A 234 -5.20 -0.41 -22.75
C GLN A 234 -5.05 -1.82 -22.16
N GLN A 235 -3.88 -2.44 -22.36
CA GLN A 235 -3.63 -3.79 -21.85
C GLN A 235 -2.71 -3.78 -20.62
N GLU A 236 -1.93 -2.72 -20.42
CA GLU A 236 -1.05 -2.58 -19.25
C GLU A 236 -1.63 -1.63 -18.21
N CYS A 237 -1.29 -1.90 -16.94
CA CYS A 237 -1.62 -1.00 -15.85
C CYS A 237 -0.56 0.10 -15.75
N GLY A 238 -0.92 1.30 -15.29
CA GLY A 238 0.06 2.36 -14.97
C GLY A 238 1.19 1.93 -14.03
N LEU A 239 0.98 0.88 -13.22
CA LEU A 239 2.00 0.24 -12.37
C LEU A 239 3.11 -0.51 -13.14
N HIS A 240 2.92 -0.74 -14.43
CA HIS A 240 3.83 -1.50 -15.28
C HIS A 240 4.15 -0.80 -16.60
N LEU A 241 3.53 0.37 -16.84
CA LEU A 241 3.89 1.27 -17.92
C LEU A 241 4.95 2.24 -17.41
N ASP A 242 5.73 2.80 -18.33
CA ASP A 242 6.58 3.98 -18.09
C ASP A 242 5.70 5.19 -17.75
N MET A 243 5.15 5.19 -16.54
CA MET A 243 4.73 6.42 -15.85
C MET A 243 5.92 7.01 -15.08
N HIS A 244 7.15 6.64 -15.45
CA HIS A 244 8.40 7.15 -14.86
C HIS A 244 8.52 8.68 -14.96
N ASP A 245 7.83 9.29 -15.93
CA ASP A 245 7.77 10.75 -16.10
C ASP A 245 6.89 11.43 -15.03
N MET A 246 6.07 10.67 -14.30
CA MET A 246 5.19 11.20 -13.25
C MET A 246 5.80 10.95 -11.88
N LYS A 247 6.51 11.95 -11.36
CA LYS A 247 7.07 11.87 -10.00
C LYS A 247 5.98 12.22 -8.98
N LEU A 248 6.10 11.65 -7.78
CA LEU A 248 5.35 12.07 -6.59
C LEU A 248 5.34 13.60 -6.41
N GLU A 249 6.45 14.24 -6.75
CA GLU A 249 6.69 15.68 -6.67
C GLU A 249 5.85 16.49 -7.66
N ASP A 250 5.61 15.93 -8.85
CA ASP A 250 4.95 16.63 -9.96
C ASP A 250 3.43 16.64 -9.82
N PHE A 251 2.89 15.79 -8.95
CA PHE A 251 1.47 15.68 -8.71
C PHE A 251 1.10 16.35 -7.39
N THR A 252 0.86 17.66 -7.46
CA THR A 252 0.26 18.41 -6.37
C THR A 252 -1.26 18.28 -6.46
N PHE A 253 -1.81 17.27 -5.78
CA PHE A 253 -3.23 17.31 -5.45
C PHE A 253 -3.39 18.30 -4.29
N ASP A 254 -3.70 19.56 -4.64
CA ASP A 254 -4.08 20.60 -3.67
C ASP A 254 -5.46 20.27 -3.11
N ASP A 255 -5.48 19.30 -2.20
CA ASP A 255 -6.67 18.94 -1.46
C ASP A 255 -6.95 20.03 -0.41
N PRO A 256 -7.98 20.86 -0.57
CA PRO A 256 -8.24 21.95 0.38
C PRO A 256 -8.63 21.44 1.78
N LEU A 257 -8.87 20.13 1.94
CA LEU A 257 -9.09 19.51 3.25
C LEU A 257 -8.05 18.40 3.55
N ALA A 258 -6.89 18.37 2.88
CA ALA A 258 -5.80 17.53 3.35
C ALA A 258 -5.31 18.05 4.71
N LEU A 259 -4.95 17.11 5.57
CA LEU A 259 -4.23 17.44 6.80
C LEU A 259 -2.85 17.94 6.43
N SER A 260 -2.40 19.01 7.07
CA SER A 260 -1.00 19.46 6.91
C SER A 260 -0.04 18.33 7.31
N GLU A 261 1.17 18.32 6.76
CA GLU A 261 2.21 17.34 7.15
C GLU A 261 2.37 17.27 8.68
N ARG A 262 2.33 18.43 9.34
CA ARG A 262 2.35 18.55 10.79
C ARG A 262 1.17 17.86 11.47
N ASP A 263 -0.04 17.97 10.93
CA ASP A 263 -1.23 17.29 11.47
C ASP A 263 -1.18 15.77 11.27
N GLN A 264 -0.57 15.30 10.17
CA GLN A 264 -0.35 13.88 9.89
C GLN A 264 0.70 13.28 10.84
N GLU A 265 1.81 14.00 11.06
CA GLU A 265 2.84 13.63 12.05
C GLU A 265 2.23 13.51 13.44
N LEU A 266 1.36 14.44 13.82
CA LEU A 266 0.68 14.43 15.11
C LEU A 266 -0.34 13.28 15.25
N GLN A 267 -1.06 12.94 14.17
CA GLN A 267 -1.91 11.76 14.11
C GLN A 267 -1.09 10.46 14.21
N ALA A 268 0.09 10.43 13.62
CA ALA A 268 0.99 9.28 13.72
C ALA A 268 1.59 9.14 15.14
N LEU A 269 1.94 10.25 15.79
CA LEU A 269 2.44 10.29 17.16
C LEU A 269 1.38 9.81 18.15
N THR A 270 0.14 10.29 18.06
CA THR A 270 -0.94 9.88 18.97
C THR A 270 -1.37 8.42 18.83
N LYS A 271 -1.19 7.81 17.66
CA LYS A 271 -1.45 6.37 17.43
C LYS A 271 -0.30 5.46 17.86
N ARG A 272 0.89 6.01 18.12
CA ARG A 272 2.12 5.25 18.43
C ARG A 272 2.75 5.59 19.77
N SER A 273 2.29 6.63 20.47
CA SER A 273 2.91 7.05 21.71
C SER A 273 2.70 6.01 22.81
N LYS A 274 3.82 5.48 23.32
CA LYS A 274 3.90 4.90 24.65
C LYS A 274 4.06 6.07 25.62
N GLY A 275 3.27 6.13 26.68
CA GLY A 275 3.27 7.25 27.61
C GLY A 275 2.06 8.19 27.46
N ILE A 276 2.19 9.39 27.99
CA ILE A 276 1.09 10.34 28.17
C ILE A 276 1.20 11.45 27.14
N THR A 277 0.14 11.72 26.39
CA THR A 277 0.06 12.88 25.49
C THR A 277 -1.09 13.78 25.92
N ILE A 278 -0.82 15.07 26.10
CA ILE A 278 -1.82 16.07 26.52
C ILE A 278 -1.89 17.24 25.54
N PHE A 279 -3.09 17.48 25.02
CA PHE A 279 -3.40 18.62 24.19
C PHE A 279 -3.84 19.81 25.04
N THR A 280 -3.18 20.96 24.91
CA THR A 280 -3.40 22.12 25.81
C THR A 280 -3.69 23.42 25.04
N LYS A 281 -4.12 24.46 25.77
CA LYS A 281 -4.17 25.85 25.30
C LYS A 281 -3.43 26.74 26.28
N PRO A 282 -2.80 27.84 25.82
CA PRO A 282 -2.36 28.91 26.72
C PRO A 282 -3.53 29.34 27.62
N THR A 283 -3.26 29.64 28.88
CA THR A 283 -4.25 30.11 29.88
C THR A 283 -5.33 29.10 30.33
N CYS A 284 -5.25 27.84 29.91
CA CYS A 284 -6.19 26.79 30.32
C CYS A 284 -5.89 26.27 31.74
N LYS A 285 -6.72 26.65 32.73
CA LYS A 285 -6.58 26.20 34.13
C LYS A 285 -6.66 24.68 34.32
N PHE A 286 -7.48 24.00 33.53
CA PHE A 286 -7.63 22.54 33.57
C PHE A 286 -6.41 21.81 32.99
N CYS A 287 -5.76 22.42 32.01
CA CYS A 287 -4.54 21.90 31.40
C CYS A 287 -3.38 22.00 32.39
N LEU A 288 -3.26 23.11 33.12
CA LEU A 288 -2.28 23.25 34.20
C LEU A 288 -2.49 22.20 35.29
N ALA A 289 -3.73 22.03 35.76
CA ALA A 289 -4.02 21.05 36.79
C ALA A 289 -3.78 19.59 36.35
N ALA A 290 -4.07 19.25 35.09
CA ALA A 290 -3.73 17.94 34.54
C ALA A 290 -2.21 17.72 34.57
N LYS A 291 -1.43 18.72 34.15
CA LYS A 291 0.04 18.67 34.19
C LYS A 291 0.59 18.61 35.61
N ASP A 292 -0.04 19.28 36.58
CA ASP A 292 0.34 19.18 37.99
C ASP A 292 0.16 17.76 38.52
N VAL A 293 -0.96 17.11 38.20
CA VAL A 293 -1.18 15.68 38.55
C VAL A 293 -0.11 14.78 37.97
N MET A 294 0.29 15.02 36.71
CA MET A 294 1.35 14.24 36.05
C MET A 294 2.73 14.49 36.71
N ARG A 295 3.06 15.76 37.00
CA ARG A 295 4.33 16.15 37.64
C ARG A 295 4.46 15.65 39.07
N GLU A 296 3.40 15.72 39.87
CA GLU A 296 3.37 15.20 41.26
C GLU A 296 3.61 13.69 41.33
N ARG A 297 3.34 12.97 40.22
CA ARG A 297 3.57 11.53 40.08
C ARG A 297 4.86 11.19 39.33
N GLU A 298 5.67 12.20 39.00
CA GLU A 298 6.90 12.05 38.23
C GLU A 298 6.69 11.35 36.87
N TRP A 299 5.54 11.56 36.24
CA TRP A 299 5.24 11.02 34.92
C TRP A 299 5.74 11.95 33.81
N GLU A 300 6.46 11.38 32.85
CA GLU A 300 6.78 12.07 31.60
C GLU A 300 5.53 12.15 30.71
N PHE A 301 5.37 13.29 30.03
CA PHE A 301 4.26 13.52 29.11
C PHE A 301 4.68 14.45 27.98
N ASP A 302 4.11 14.20 26.80
CA ASP A 302 4.22 15.08 25.65
C ASP A 302 3.09 16.11 25.68
N GLU A 303 3.45 17.40 25.75
CA GLU A 303 2.49 18.50 25.65
C GLU A 303 2.39 18.97 24.20
N VAL A 304 1.16 19.12 23.72
CA VAL A 304 0.86 19.58 22.36
C VAL A 304 -0.11 20.76 22.40
N SER A 305 0.32 21.93 21.93
CA SER A 305 -0.48 23.15 21.98
C SER A 305 -1.52 23.23 20.84
N VAL A 306 -2.74 23.67 21.16
CA VAL A 306 -3.85 23.89 20.23
C VAL A 306 -4.22 25.38 20.27
N PRO A 307 -4.36 26.14 19.17
CA PRO A 307 -4.14 25.76 17.79
C PRO A 307 -2.66 25.82 17.35
N GLY A 308 -1.72 26.06 18.28
CA GLY A 308 -0.35 26.44 17.94
C GLY A 308 0.44 25.35 17.21
N GLU A 309 0.36 24.11 17.70
CA GLU A 309 1.05 22.96 17.12
C GLU A 309 0.12 22.03 16.35
N VAL A 310 -1.19 22.10 16.63
CA VAL A 310 -2.23 21.32 15.95
C VAL A 310 -3.51 22.13 15.81
N SER A 311 -4.18 22.02 14.67
CA SER A 311 -5.47 22.66 14.48
C SER A 311 -6.58 22.01 15.32
N ILE A 312 -7.66 22.76 15.61
CA ILE A 312 -8.84 22.17 16.30
C ILE A 312 -9.46 21.04 15.48
N GLN A 313 -9.50 21.18 14.15
CA GLN A 313 -10.04 20.17 13.25
C GLN A 313 -9.20 18.88 13.29
N SER A 314 -7.89 19.00 13.36
CA SER A 314 -6.97 17.87 13.46
C SER A 314 -7.10 17.16 14.82
N LEU A 315 -7.26 17.92 15.91
CA LEU A 315 -7.57 17.36 17.23
C LEU A 315 -8.89 16.58 17.22
N GLN A 316 -9.93 17.11 16.55
CA GLN A 316 -11.20 16.41 16.40
C GLN A 316 -11.06 15.08 15.65
N GLN A 317 -10.22 15.04 14.62
CA GLN A 317 -9.92 13.82 13.90
C GLN A 317 -9.09 12.82 14.72
N ILE A 318 -8.10 13.31 15.49
CA ILE A 318 -7.28 12.50 16.41
C ILE A 318 -8.17 11.84 17.47
N VAL A 319 -9.07 12.60 18.07
CA VAL A 319 -10.00 12.09 19.09
C VAL A 319 -11.10 11.22 18.47
N GLY A 320 -11.46 11.46 17.21
CA GLY A 320 -12.56 10.77 16.53
C GLY A 320 -13.94 11.28 16.91
N GLN A 321 -14.05 12.41 17.61
CA GLN A 321 -15.32 13.04 17.98
C GLN A 321 -15.19 14.57 18.08
N PRO A 322 -16.31 15.33 18.09
CA PRO A 322 -16.28 16.77 18.27
C PRO A 322 -15.64 17.16 19.62
N VAL A 323 -14.57 17.95 19.54
CA VAL A 323 -13.84 18.51 20.69
C VAL A 323 -14.14 20.00 20.77
N LYS A 324 -14.62 20.45 21.94
CA LYS A 324 -14.95 21.86 22.22
C LYS A 324 -14.01 22.50 23.24
N THR A 325 -13.30 21.69 24.03
CA THR A 325 -12.50 22.13 25.17
C THR A 325 -11.16 21.41 25.23
N VAL A 326 -10.24 21.91 26.04
CA VAL A 326 -8.97 21.28 26.41
C VAL A 326 -8.86 21.26 27.94
N PRO A 327 -8.07 20.37 28.57
CA PRO A 327 -7.15 19.42 27.93
C PRO A 327 -7.85 18.27 27.20
N GLN A 328 -7.15 17.61 26.28
CA GLN A 328 -7.50 16.28 25.77
C GLN A 328 -6.33 15.35 26.02
N ILE A 329 -6.54 14.21 26.67
CA ILE A 329 -5.48 13.37 27.22
C ILE A 329 -5.55 11.96 26.63
N PHE A 330 -4.39 11.45 26.23
CA PHE A 330 -4.16 10.07 25.81
C PHE A 330 -3.17 9.40 26.76
N LEU A 331 -3.41 8.13 27.05
CA LEU A 331 -2.51 7.25 27.81
C LEU A 331 -2.22 6.01 26.97
N ASP A 332 -0.96 5.78 26.60
CA ASP A 332 -0.53 4.65 25.76
C ASP A 332 -1.37 4.52 24.48
N GLY A 333 -1.60 5.66 23.80
CA GLY A 333 -2.44 5.75 22.60
C GLY A 333 -3.95 5.62 22.83
N LYS A 334 -4.41 5.35 24.07
CA LYS A 334 -5.83 5.31 24.41
C LYS A 334 -6.33 6.70 24.82
N TYR A 335 -7.36 7.17 24.14
CA TYR A 335 -8.04 8.41 24.51
C TYR A 335 -8.77 8.27 25.85
N ILE A 336 -8.49 9.20 26.78
CA ILE A 336 -9.10 9.26 28.11
C ILE A 336 -10.19 10.32 28.19
N GLY A 337 -9.95 11.50 27.63
CA GLY A 337 -10.88 12.64 27.72
C GLY A 337 -10.22 13.90 28.26
N GLY A 338 -11.01 14.75 28.90
CA GLY A 338 -10.55 15.97 29.53
C GLY A 338 -10.01 15.75 30.95
N TYR A 339 -9.84 16.85 31.68
CA TYR A 339 -9.29 16.80 33.04
C TYR A 339 -10.15 15.95 33.98
N SER A 340 -11.47 16.10 33.94
CA SER A 340 -12.40 15.39 34.82
C SER A 340 -12.35 13.88 34.58
N GLU A 341 -12.35 13.46 33.31
CA GLU A 341 -12.23 12.07 32.92
C GLU A 341 -10.86 11.50 33.32
N PHE A 342 -9.79 12.29 33.19
CA PHE A 342 -8.45 11.89 33.58
C PHE A 342 -8.32 11.66 35.08
N VAL A 343 -8.78 12.57 35.93
CA VAL A 343 -8.72 12.37 37.39
C VAL A 343 -9.63 11.23 37.85
N ALA A 344 -10.80 11.06 37.22
CA ALA A 344 -11.68 9.93 37.49
C ALA A 344 -11.03 8.59 37.09
N HIS A 345 -10.34 8.55 35.94
CA HIS A 345 -9.58 7.39 35.49
C HIS A 345 -8.47 7.00 36.49
N LEU A 346 -7.86 7.98 37.15
CA LEU A 346 -6.82 7.77 38.16
C LEU A 346 -7.37 7.53 39.58
N GLY A 347 -8.69 7.60 39.79
CA GLY A 347 -9.32 7.44 41.10
C GLY A 347 -9.00 8.57 42.09
N ILE A 348 -8.73 9.78 41.61
CA ILE A 348 -8.39 10.94 42.46
C ILE A 348 -9.48 12.03 42.40
N PRO A 349 -9.69 12.77 43.49
CA PRO A 349 -10.70 13.82 43.54
C PRO A 349 -10.33 15.01 42.64
N SER A 350 -11.32 15.58 41.95
CA SER A 350 -11.15 16.76 41.11
C SER A 350 -10.81 18.00 41.95
N ARG A 351 -9.85 18.80 41.49
CA ARG A 351 -9.51 20.10 42.10
C ARG A 351 -10.52 21.22 41.76
N PHE A 352 -11.49 20.95 40.89
CA PHE A 352 -12.44 21.94 40.39
C PHE A 352 -13.89 21.49 40.56
N ALA A 353 -14.20 20.87 41.70
CA ALA A 353 -15.56 20.46 42.06
C ALA A 353 -16.59 21.59 41.92
#